data_AF-A0A936NP24-F1
#
_entry.id   AF-A0A936NP24-F1
#
_cell.length_a   1.000
_cell.length_b   1.000
_cell.length_c   1.000
_cell.angle_alpha   90.00
_cell.angle_beta   90.00
_cell.angle_gamma   90.00
#
_symmetry.space_group_name_H-M   'P 1'
#
loop_
_entity.id
_entity.type
_entity.pdbx_description
1 polymer ?
#
loop_
_entity_poly.entity_id
_entity_poly.type
_entity_poly.pdbx_seq_one_letter_code
_entity_poly.pdbx_strand_id
1 'polypeptide(L)'
;MIKPTVNARECLVHGLLGVGMAILVAGCTSGLSTQVTESANSGFMSLWNTYADCRSTSDFGQAVSDLEQLRSASGEGPVAHEGFVLPLPTRLERLVSNPASRVAVDVEAMVSACALHAGELALDQGDIDSARDFFVSVITLHKEENSYYVLKAKTLLGKLGHGVNVSFNTH
;
A
#
# COMPACT_ATOMS: atom_id res chain seq x y z
N MET A 1 32.88 26.31 21.96
CA MET A 1 32.48 27.43 21.09
C MET A 1 33.44 27.47 19.91
N ILE A 2 33.10 26.89 18.76
CA ILE A 2 33.62 27.19 17.41
C ILE A 2 32.63 26.54 16.42
N LYS A 3 32.16 27.34 15.46
CA LYS A 3 31.15 27.05 14.42
C LYS A 3 31.90 26.79 13.11
N PRO A 4 31.62 25.74 12.33
CA PRO A 4 32.14 25.66 10.97
C PRO A 4 31.18 26.39 10.02
N THR A 5 31.66 27.51 9.49
CA THR A 5 31.12 28.19 8.31
C THR A 5 31.52 27.39 7.06
N VAL A 6 30.55 26.88 6.31
CA VAL A 6 30.81 26.30 4.99
C VAL A 6 30.84 27.42 3.96
N ASN A 7 32.03 27.60 3.36
CA ASN A 7 32.36 28.59 2.35
C ASN A 7 31.59 28.33 1.04
N ALA A 8 30.98 29.39 0.50
CA ALA A 8 30.41 29.45 -0.83
C ALA A 8 31.52 29.31 -1.88
N ARG A 9 31.42 28.28 -2.73
CA ARG A 9 32.38 28.02 -3.81
C ARG A 9 32.17 29.02 -4.94
N GLU A 10 33.32 29.49 -5.41
CA GLU A 10 33.56 30.49 -6.44
C GLU A 10 33.04 30.03 -7.81
N CYS A 11 32.26 30.88 -8.48
CA CYS A 11 31.92 30.72 -9.89
C CYS A 11 32.87 31.59 -10.74
N LEU A 12 33.79 30.90 -11.39
CA LEU A 12 34.84 31.40 -12.27
C LEU A 12 34.26 31.92 -13.59
N VAL A 13 34.36 33.24 -13.84
CA VAL A 13 33.95 33.88 -15.10
C VAL A 13 35.20 34.15 -15.94
N HIS A 14 35.49 33.31 -16.93
CA HIS A 14 36.41 33.63 -18.01
C HIS A 14 35.68 34.43 -19.08
N GLY A 15 36.01 35.71 -19.22
CA GLY A 15 35.55 36.56 -20.31
C GLY A 15 36.42 36.36 -21.55
N LEU A 16 35.83 35.88 -22.64
CA LEU A 16 36.37 36.00 -23.98
C LEU A 16 35.27 36.44 -24.96
N LEU A 17 35.66 37.43 -25.76
CA LEU A 17 34.93 38.16 -26.78
C LEU A 17 34.07 37.28 -27.70
N GLY A 18 32.79 37.64 -27.89
CA GLY A 18 31.93 37.01 -28.90
C GLY A 18 30.51 37.57 -28.89
N VAL A 19 30.18 38.41 -29.87
CA VAL A 19 28.86 38.96 -30.12
C VAL A 19 27.87 37.81 -30.37
N GLY A 20 26.85 37.71 -29.52
CA GLY A 20 25.76 36.74 -29.67
C GLY A 20 24.70 37.00 -28.61
N MET A 21 23.59 37.61 -29.01
CA MET A 21 22.44 37.91 -28.17
C MET A 21 21.79 36.61 -27.70
N ALA A 22 22.12 36.15 -26.49
CA ALA A 22 21.46 35.03 -25.84
C ALA A 22 20.72 35.54 -24.60
N ILE A 23 19.39 35.47 -24.66
CA ILE A 23 18.49 35.80 -23.56
C ILE A 23 18.76 34.80 -22.42
N LEU A 24 19.41 35.26 -21.36
CA LEU A 24 19.51 34.49 -20.11
C LEU A 24 18.16 34.54 -19.41
N VAL A 25 17.32 33.54 -19.68
CA VAL A 25 16.22 33.20 -18.78
C VAL A 25 16.84 32.59 -17.53
N ALA A 26 17.12 33.42 -16.53
CA ALA A 26 17.46 32.97 -15.19
C ALA A 26 16.18 32.41 -14.54
N GLY A 27 15.93 31.12 -14.75
CA GLY A 27 14.94 30.39 -13.96
C GLY A 27 15.54 30.08 -12.60
N CYS A 28 15.09 30.78 -11.55
CA CYS A 28 15.25 30.27 -10.19
C CYS A 28 14.37 29.03 -10.05
N THR A 29 14.95 27.83 -10.15
CA THR A 29 14.26 26.64 -9.66
C THR A 29 14.27 26.73 -8.14
N SER A 30 13.20 27.26 -7.56
CA SER A 30 12.90 27.01 -6.16
C SER A 30 12.80 25.49 -6.02
N GLY A 31 13.83 24.88 -5.44
CA GLY A 31 13.86 23.45 -5.13
C GLY A 31 12.73 23.15 -4.16
N LEU A 32 11.55 22.81 -4.69
CA LEU A 32 10.50 22.19 -3.91
C LEU A 32 11.04 20.84 -3.47
N SER A 33 11.13 20.64 -2.16
CA SER A 33 11.65 19.43 -1.53
C SER A 33 11.04 18.17 -2.17
N THR A 34 11.83 17.46 -2.96
CA THR A 34 11.46 16.20 -3.64
C THR A 34 11.30 15.03 -2.66
N GLN A 35 11.56 15.23 -1.36
CA GLN A 35 11.59 14.14 -0.38
C GLN A 35 10.21 13.55 -0.04
N VAL A 36 9.12 14.31 -0.22
CA VAL A 36 7.77 13.84 0.16
C VAL A 36 7.20 12.85 -0.87
N THR A 37 7.50 13.02 -2.16
CA THR A 37 7.01 12.13 -3.22
C THR A 37 7.77 10.80 -3.30
N GLU A 38 9.05 10.78 -2.93
CA GLU A 38 9.88 9.57 -3.02
C GLU A 38 9.56 8.55 -1.92
N SER A 39 9.29 9.02 -0.69
CA SER A 39 8.96 8.17 0.46
C SER A 39 7.55 7.56 0.40
N ALA A 40 6.57 8.25 -0.19
CA ALA A 40 5.22 7.70 -0.37
C ALA A 40 5.18 6.63 -1.47
N ASN A 41 5.97 6.82 -2.53
CA ASN A 41 6.08 5.86 -3.62
C ASN A 41 6.75 4.55 -3.18
N SER A 42 7.78 4.61 -2.33
CA SER A 42 8.44 3.40 -1.82
C SER A 42 7.53 2.56 -0.91
N GLY A 43 6.71 3.19 -0.07
CA GLY A 43 5.73 2.49 0.77
C GLY A 43 4.64 1.80 -0.05
N PHE A 44 4.08 2.50 -1.04
CA PHE A 44 3.11 1.91 -1.97
C PHE A 44 3.68 0.73 -2.76
N MET A 45 4.86 0.90 -3.35
CA MET A 45 5.51 -0.16 -4.13
C MET A 45 5.87 -1.36 -3.26
N SER A 46 6.27 -1.15 -2.00
CA SER A 46 6.49 -2.23 -1.05
C SER A 46 5.20 -3.02 -0.79
N LEU A 47 4.08 -2.34 -0.50
CA LEU A 47 2.80 -2.98 -0.26
C LEU A 47 2.31 -3.77 -1.49
N TRP A 48 2.46 -3.18 -2.68
CA TRP A 48 2.13 -3.83 -3.93
C TRP A 48 2.96 -5.08 -4.20
N ASN A 49 4.28 -5.02 -3.94
CA ASN A 49 5.18 -6.17 -4.08
C ASN A 49 4.80 -7.28 -3.11
N THR A 50 4.61 -6.98 -1.83
CA THR A 50 4.16 -7.98 -0.83
C THR A 50 2.86 -8.66 -1.26
N TYR A 51 1.90 -7.89 -1.80
CA TYR A 51 0.68 -8.46 -2.35
C TYR A 51 0.92 -9.34 -3.57
N ALA A 52 1.74 -8.90 -4.52
CA ALA A 52 2.05 -9.66 -5.73
C ALA A 52 2.77 -10.98 -5.40
N ASP A 53 3.69 -10.95 -4.43
CA ASP A 53 4.42 -12.10 -3.91
C ASP A 53 3.44 -13.09 -3.25
N CYS A 54 2.58 -12.61 -2.35
CA CYS A 54 1.54 -13.44 -1.75
C CYS A 54 0.64 -14.11 -2.79
N ARG A 55 0.26 -13.39 -3.86
CA ARG A 55 -0.64 -13.91 -4.90
C ARG A 55 0.02 -14.91 -5.85
N SER A 56 1.34 -14.96 -5.91
CA SER A 56 2.10 -15.79 -6.85
C SER A 56 2.82 -16.95 -6.19
N THR A 57 3.09 -16.86 -4.89
CA THR A 57 3.77 -17.93 -4.15
C THR A 57 2.89 -19.18 -4.02
N SER A 58 3.52 -20.35 -4.06
CA SER A 58 2.94 -21.64 -3.66
C SER A 58 3.41 -22.08 -2.27
N ASP A 59 4.31 -21.32 -1.65
CA ASP A 59 4.79 -21.58 -0.30
C ASP A 59 3.81 -20.98 0.71
N PHE A 60 3.19 -21.85 1.52
CA PHE A 60 2.23 -21.44 2.54
C PHE A 60 2.84 -20.52 3.59
N GLY A 61 4.06 -20.80 4.06
CA GLY A 61 4.75 -19.97 5.05
C GLY A 61 5.04 -18.57 4.50
N GLN A 62 5.44 -18.47 3.24
CA GLN A 62 5.63 -17.19 2.57
C GLN A 62 4.30 -16.42 2.46
N ALA A 63 3.22 -17.07 2.01
CA ALA A 63 1.92 -16.43 1.90
C ALA A 63 1.42 -15.88 3.25
N VAL A 64 1.65 -16.60 4.35
CA VAL A 64 1.31 -16.15 5.70
C VAL A 64 2.17 -14.96 6.12
N SER A 65 3.48 -15.01 5.87
CA SER A 65 4.39 -13.88 6.16
C SER A 65 3.97 -12.61 5.42
N ASP A 66 3.67 -12.72 4.13
CA ASP A 66 3.23 -11.60 3.31
C ASP A 66 1.88 -11.05 3.79
N LEU A 67 0.96 -11.93 4.18
CA LEU A 67 -0.34 -11.55 4.75
C LEU A 67 -0.18 -10.75 6.04
N GLU A 68 0.69 -11.16 6.96
CA GLU A 68 0.94 -10.43 8.20
C GLU A 68 1.54 -9.05 7.94
N GLN A 69 2.44 -8.94 6.95
CA GLN A 69 2.97 -7.66 6.53
C GLN A 69 1.87 -6.74 5.99
N LEU A 70 0.98 -7.25 5.12
CA LEU A 70 -0.17 -6.48 4.62
C LEU A 70 -1.13 -6.06 5.74
N ARG A 71 -1.39 -6.95 6.71
CA ARG A 71 -2.23 -6.65 7.88
C ARG A 71 -1.65 -5.53 8.72
N SER A 72 -0.34 -5.56 8.96
CA SER A 72 0.34 -4.50 9.72
C SER A 72 0.16 -3.12 9.08
N ALA A 73 0.22 -3.05 7.75
CA ALA A 73 0.01 -1.83 6.99
C ALA A 73 -1.47 -1.38 6.90
N SER A 74 -2.43 -2.31 7.05
CA SER A 74 -3.86 -1.97 7.07
C SER A 74 -4.34 -1.37 8.40
N GLY A 75 -3.65 -1.67 9.51
CA GLY A 75 -3.95 -1.13 10.84
C GLY A 75 -3.49 0.32 11.04
N GLU A 76 -2.58 0.79 10.17
CA GLU A 76 -2.21 2.18 10.07
C GLU A 76 -3.32 2.89 9.28
N GLY A 77 -4.29 3.48 9.99
CA GLY A 77 -5.37 4.27 9.40
C GLY A 77 -4.83 5.28 8.37
N PRO A 78 -5.67 5.74 7.41
CA PRO A 78 -5.22 6.44 6.20
C PRO A 78 -4.14 7.43 6.58
N VAL A 79 -2.90 7.16 6.14
CA VAL A 79 -1.75 8.02 6.41
C VAL A 79 -2.24 9.42 6.13
N ALA A 80 -2.37 10.21 7.18
CA ALA A 80 -2.74 11.60 7.07
C ALA A 80 -1.60 12.22 6.29
N HIS A 81 -1.69 12.18 4.96
CA HIS A 81 -0.96 13.09 4.12
C HIS A 81 -1.32 14.44 4.72
N GLU A 82 -0.30 15.18 5.15
CA GLU A 82 -0.42 16.62 5.26
C GLU A 82 -0.76 17.10 3.84
N GLY A 83 -2.05 17.00 3.52
CA GLY A 83 -2.61 17.38 2.25
C GLY A 83 -2.23 18.81 2.06
N PHE A 84 -1.73 19.12 0.87
CA PHE A 84 -1.35 20.47 0.47
C PHE A 84 -2.41 21.47 0.97
N VAL A 85 -2.07 22.24 2.00
CA VAL A 85 -2.96 23.27 2.55
C VAL A 85 -2.92 24.42 1.55
N LEU A 86 -3.83 24.35 0.58
CA LEU A 86 -4.12 25.53 -0.25
C LEU A 86 -4.52 26.66 0.71
N PRO A 87 -3.96 27.88 0.56
CA PRO A 87 -4.44 29.05 1.29
C PRO A 87 -5.82 29.42 0.78
N LEU A 88 -6.82 28.66 1.22
CA LEU A 88 -8.20 28.85 0.84
C LEU A 88 -8.87 29.77 1.84
N PRO A 89 -9.75 30.68 1.38
CA PRO A 89 -10.68 31.36 2.26
C PRO A 89 -11.43 30.33 3.13
N THR A 90 -11.62 30.62 4.41
CA THR A 90 -12.17 29.71 5.45
C THR A 90 -13.50 29.02 5.09
N ARG A 91 -14.27 29.57 4.15
CA ARG A 91 -15.50 28.91 3.65
C ARG A 91 -15.24 27.73 2.71
N LEU A 92 -14.10 27.71 2.02
CA LEU A 92 -13.71 26.65 1.08
C LEU A 92 -12.89 25.55 1.77
N GLU A 93 -12.18 25.87 2.86
CA GLU A 93 -11.44 24.87 3.65
C GLU A 93 -12.34 23.69 4.02
N ARG A 94 -13.56 23.93 4.51
CA ARG A 94 -14.49 22.84 4.87
C ARG A 94 -14.86 21.90 3.73
N LEU A 95 -14.76 22.34 2.48
CA LEU A 95 -15.09 21.52 1.30
C LEU A 95 -13.91 20.66 0.82
N VAL A 96 -12.69 20.95 1.29
CA VAL A 96 -11.47 20.25 0.86
C VAL A 96 -10.59 19.74 2.00
N SER A 97 -10.92 20.04 3.27
CA SER A 97 -10.15 19.63 4.46
C SER A 97 -10.11 18.12 4.67
N ASN A 98 -10.99 17.38 4.00
CA ASN A 98 -10.96 15.93 3.94
C ASN A 98 -10.75 15.52 2.48
N PRO A 99 -9.54 15.68 1.92
CA PRO A 99 -9.27 15.17 0.58
C PRO A 99 -9.52 13.67 0.64
N ALA A 100 -10.47 13.18 -0.18
CA ALA A 100 -10.67 11.75 -0.34
C ALA A 100 -9.32 11.13 -0.71
N SER A 101 -8.85 10.19 0.12
CA SER A 101 -7.64 9.43 -0.13
C SER A 101 -7.68 8.91 -1.58
N ARG A 102 -6.80 9.44 -2.43
CA ARG A 102 -6.63 9.01 -3.83
C ARG A 102 -5.69 7.82 -3.92
N VAL A 103 -5.58 7.03 -2.86
CA VAL A 103 -4.87 5.75 -2.95
C VAL A 103 -5.74 4.85 -3.83
N ALA A 104 -5.28 4.60 -5.05
CA ALA A 104 -5.98 3.76 -6.03
C ALA A 104 -6.06 2.27 -5.60
N VAL A 105 -5.47 1.94 -4.46
CA VAL A 105 -5.29 0.59 -3.97
C VAL A 105 -5.92 0.47 -2.58
N ASP A 106 -6.93 -0.38 -2.51
CA ASP A 106 -7.60 -0.74 -1.27
C ASP A 106 -6.77 -1.83 -0.55
N VAL A 107 -6.16 -1.43 0.57
CA VAL A 107 -5.31 -2.34 1.37
C VAL A 107 -6.15 -3.47 1.98
N GLU A 108 -7.41 -3.23 2.36
CA GLU A 108 -8.30 -4.28 2.87
C GLU A 108 -8.60 -5.31 1.78
N ALA A 109 -8.76 -4.86 0.53
CA ALA A 109 -8.91 -5.75 -0.62
C ALA A 109 -7.65 -6.61 -0.87
N MET A 110 -6.45 -6.04 -0.72
CA MET A 110 -5.18 -6.78 -0.82
C MET A 110 -5.05 -7.84 0.27
N VAL A 111 -5.30 -7.45 1.54
CA VAL A 111 -5.30 -8.37 2.69
C VAL A 111 -6.30 -9.51 2.45
N SER A 112 -7.50 -9.19 1.98
CA SER A 112 -8.54 -10.18 1.72
C SER A 112 -8.14 -11.18 0.64
N ALA A 113 -7.57 -10.69 -0.46
CA ALA A 113 -7.14 -11.52 -1.57
C ALA A 113 -5.95 -12.42 -1.21
N CYS A 114 -5.04 -11.93 -0.37
CA CYS A 114 -3.91 -12.70 0.15
C CYS A 114 -4.37 -13.74 1.18
N ALA A 115 -5.27 -13.39 2.10
CA ALA A 115 -5.86 -14.32 3.05
C ALA A 115 -6.62 -15.46 2.37
N LEU A 116 -7.39 -15.15 1.31
CA LEU A 116 -8.06 -16.19 0.51
C LEU A 116 -7.05 -17.15 -0.13
N HIS A 117 -5.93 -16.64 -0.65
CA HIS A 117 -4.88 -17.45 -1.25
C HIS A 117 -4.16 -18.32 -0.21
N ALA A 118 -3.79 -17.75 0.94
CA ALA A 118 -3.20 -18.49 2.05
C ALA A 118 -4.14 -19.59 2.56
N GLY A 119 -5.45 -19.33 2.62
CA GLY A 119 -6.45 -20.34 2.96
C GLY A 119 -6.56 -21.45 1.91
N GLU A 120 -6.47 -21.13 0.62
CA GLU A 120 -6.43 -22.13 -0.47
C GLU A 120 -5.17 -23.01 -0.35
N LEU A 121 -3.99 -22.42 -0.09
CA LEU A 121 -2.76 -23.18 0.15
C LEU A 121 -2.81 -24.06 1.41
N ALA A 122 -3.44 -23.57 2.49
CA ALA A 122 -3.65 -24.37 3.70
C ALA A 122 -4.50 -25.61 3.41
N LEU A 123 -5.56 -25.47 2.59
CA LEU A 123 -6.35 -26.62 2.15
C LEU A 123 -5.54 -27.63 1.36
N ASP A 124 -4.68 -27.15 0.44
CA ASP A 124 -3.83 -28.03 -0.37
C ASP A 124 -2.84 -28.83 0.48
N GLN A 125 -2.46 -28.30 1.65
CA GLN A 125 -1.61 -28.98 2.65
C GLN A 125 -2.41 -29.85 3.64
N GLY A 126 -3.74 -29.84 3.57
CA GLY A 126 -4.61 -30.56 4.51
C GLY A 126 -4.80 -29.85 5.86
N ASP A 127 -4.33 -28.61 6.01
CA ASP A 127 -4.54 -27.80 7.21
C ASP A 127 -5.89 -27.08 7.16
N ILE A 128 -6.93 -27.82 7.54
CA ILE A 128 -8.32 -27.38 7.47
C ILE A 128 -8.62 -26.26 8.47
N ASP A 129 -7.96 -26.25 9.62
CA ASP A 129 -8.21 -25.26 10.67
C ASP A 129 -7.62 -23.91 10.27
N SER A 130 -6.36 -23.87 9.80
CA SER A 130 -5.78 -22.65 9.25
C SER A 130 -6.57 -22.10 8.07
N ALA A 131 -7.02 -22.96 7.15
CA ALA A 131 -7.86 -22.55 6.04
C ALA A 131 -9.17 -21.88 6.51
N ARG A 132 -9.85 -22.49 7.49
CA ARG A 132 -11.06 -21.92 8.09
C ARG A 132 -10.78 -20.53 8.68
N ASP A 133 -9.70 -20.39 9.44
CA ASP A 133 -9.35 -19.14 10.10
C ASP A 133 -9.06 -18.03 9.09
N PHE A 134 -8.36 -18.31 8.00
CA PHE A 134 -8.14 -17.33 6.93
C PHE A 134 -9.45 -16.89 6.28
N PHE A 135 -10.35 -17.81 5.93
CA PHE A 135 -11.62 -17.44 5.31
C PHE A 135 -12.55 -16.68 6.26
N VAL A 136 -12.58 -17.05 7.54
CA VAL A 136 -13.32 -16.29 8.57
C VAL A 136 -12.73 -14.89 8.71
N SER A 137 -11.40 -14.75 8.69
CA SER A 137 -10.75 -13.43 8.80
C SER A 137 -11.17 -12.47 7.68
N VAL A 138 -11.36 -12.98 6.46
CA VAL A 138 -11.86 -12.19 5.31
C VAL A 138 -13.28 -11.70 5.56
N ILE A 139 -14.14 -12.52 6.18
CA ILE A 139 -15.51 -12.11 6.53
C ILE A 139 -15.47 -11.03 7.61
N THR A 140 -14.60 -11.16 8.60
CA THR A 140 -14.50 -10.18 9.71
C THR A 140 -13.91 -8.84 9.30
N LEU A 141 -13.10 -8.81 8.24
CA LEU A 141 -12.46 -7.60 7.74
C LEU A 141 -13.47 -6.66 7.04
N HIS A 142 -14.48 -7.23 6.38
CA HIS A 142 -15.46 -6.46 5.60
C HIS A 142 -16.71 -6.16 6.41
N LYS A 143 -17.14 -4.89 6.43
CA LYS A 143 -18.45 -4.49 6.97
C LYS A 143 -19.60 -4.83 6.02
N GLU A 144 -19.31 -4.90 4.71
CA GLU A 144 -20.28 -5.19 3.67
C GLU A 144 -20.40 -6.69 3.43
N GLU A 145 -21.57 -7.27 3.70
CA GLU A 145 -21.77 -8.73 3.59
C GLU A 145 -21.71 -9.28 2.17
N ASN A 146 -21.76 -8.41 1.15
CA ASN A 146 -21.88 -8.75 -0.27
C ASN A 146 -20.62 -8.41 -1.08
N SER A 147 -19.50 -8.08 -0.42
CA SER A 147 -18.24 -7.88 -1.15
C SER A 147 -17.81 -9.19 -1.84
N TYR A 148 -17.13 -9.07 -2.97
CA TYR A 148 -16.62 -10.23 -3.72
C TYR A 148 -15.82 -11.18 -2.81
N TYR A 149 -14.99 -10.63 -1.93
CA TYR A 149 -14.14 -11.40 -1.03
C TYR A 149 -14.94 -12.17 0.02
N VAL A 150 -15.98 -11.55 0.61
CA VAL A 150 -16.87 -12.20 1.59
C VAL A 150 -17.62 -13.35 0.94
N LEU A 151 -18.16 -13.15 -0.27
CA LEU A 151 -18.88 -14.20 -1.00
C LEU A 151 -17.95 -15.38 -1.35
N LYS A 152 -16.71 -15.10 -1.79
CA LYS A 152 -15.72 -16.16 -2.05
C LYS A 152 -15.37 -16.92 -0.77
N ALA A 153 -15.11 -16.23 0.34
CA ALA A 153 -14.81 -16.85 1.63
C ALA A 153 -15.96 -17.75 2.14
N LYS A 154 -17.21 -17.25 2.11
CA LYS A 154 -18.40 -18.03 2.47
C LYS A 154 -18.55 -19.29 1.61
N THR A 155 -18.29 -19.17 0.31
CA THR A 155 -18.33 -20.31 -0.62
C THR A 155 -17.29 -21.37 -0.26
N LEU A 156 -16.06 -20.96 0.05
CA LEU A 156 -14.99 -21.86 0.46
C LEU A 156 -15.31 -22.54 1.79
N LEU A 157 -15.74 -21.79 2.81
CA LEU A 157 -16.19 -22.34 4.10
C LEU A 157 -17.33 -23.35 3.94
N GLY A 158 -18.28 -23.06 3.04
CA GLY A 158 -19.33 -24.01 2.68
C GLY A 158 -18.74 -25.33 2.16
N LYS A 159 -17.76 -25.28 1.25
CA LYS A 159 -17.09 -26.49 0.73
C LYS A 159 -16.35 -27.26 1.83
N LEU A 160 -15.69 -26.59 2.78
CA LEU A 160 -15.05 -27.24 3.92
C LEU A 160 -16.07 -28.05 4.75
N GLY A 161 -17.20 -27.44 5.09
CA GLY A 161 -18.24 -28.10 5.89
C GLY A 161 -18.82 -29.35 5.20
N HIS A 162 -18.93 -29.34 3.88
CA HIS A 162 -19.38 -30.50 3.12
C HIS A 162 -18.27 -31.56 2.97
N GLY A 163 -17.03 -31.17 2.71
CA GLY A 163 -15.89 -32.10 2.56
C GLY A 163 -15.55 -32.84 3.85
N VAL A 164 -15.63 -32.16 5.00
CA VAL A 164 -15.45 -32.77 6.32
C VAL A 164 -16.52 -33.83 6.59
N ASN A 165 -17.80 -33.54 6.30
CA ASN A 165 -18.90 -34.50 6.47
C ASN A 165 -18.79 -35.74 5.57
N VAL A 166 -18.15 -35.62 4.40
CA VAL A 166 -17.92 -36.78 3.51
C VAL A 166 -16.77 -37.65 4.01
N SER A 167 -15.68 -37.06 4.50
CA SER A 167 -14.52 -37.82 5.01
C SER A 167 -14.83 -38.65 6.25
N PHE A 168 -15.79 -38.24 7.08
CA PHE A 168 -16.19 -38.99 8.27
C PHE A 168 -17.13 -40.18 7.99
N ASN A 169 -17.70 -40.29 6.77
CA ASN A 169 -18.71 -41.30 6.42
C ASN A 169 -18.17 -42.50 5.63
N THR A 170 -16.86 -42.57 5.36
CA THR A 170 -16.23 -43.76 4.78
C THR A 170 -15.80 -44.71 5.90
N HIS A 171 -16.65 -45.71 6.17
CA HIS A 171 -16.41 -46.76 7.15
C HIS A 171 -16.67 -48.15 6.57
#